data_AF-A0A928AE67-F1
#
_entry.id   AF-A0A928AE67-F1
#
_cell.length_a   1.000
_cell.length_b   1.000
_cell.length_c   1.000
_cell.angle_alpha   90.00
_cell.angle_beta   90.00
_cell.angle_gamma   90.00
#
_symmetry.space_group_name_H-M   'P 1'
#
loop_
_entity.id
_entity.type
_entity.pdbx_description
1 polymer ?
#
loop_
_entity_poly.entity_id
_entity_poly.type
_entity_poly.pdbx_seq_one_letter_code
_entity_poly.pdbx_strand_id
1 'polypeptide(L)'
;MVNRLKRYQYSLIALLAVLFTATGCVENGGDGTSPSGNSSYGSWQFGDESVPVNMVRTYDAAQFVVLLSPLTDETNVTTSVIIGLKHELLGMDVDVEYKFHNDDYLFVYEDPQYYYSQHTPLESGTIYIQQIGDSRVSVDVDVVLQGGKPFRYSNQNLPMQ
;
A
#
# COMPACT_ATOMS: atom_id res chain seq x y z
N MET A 1 56.46 -36.02 -3.90
CA MET A 1 55.55 -35.61 -5.00
C MET A 1 55.35 -34.11 -4.87
N VAL A 2 56.17 -33.25 -5.49
CA VAL A 2 56.16 -32.84 -6.91
C VAL A 2 54.83 -32.22 -7.34
N ASN A 3 54.75 -30.90 -7.17
CA ASN A 3 54.57 -29.89 -8.23
C ASN A 3 53.35 -29.97 -9.17
N ARG A 4 52.67 -28.81 -9.29
CA ARG A 4 52.26 -28.07 -10.53
C ARG A 4 50.80 -27.60 -10.47
N LEU A 5 50.54 -26.30 -10.33
CA LEU A 5 50.56 -25.29 -11.40
C LEU A 5 49.43 -25.50 -12.41
N LYS A 6 48.41 -24.62 -12.40
CA LYS A 6 48.13 -23.71 -13.53
C LYS A 6 46.92 -22.82 -13.24
N ARG A 7 47.20 -21.51 -13.30
CA ARG A 7 46.24 -20.42 -13.54
C ARG A 7 45.57 -20.66 -14.90
N TYR A 8 44.27 -20.43 -15.00
CA TYR A 8 43.59 -20.27 -16.27
C TYR A 8 42.92 -18.91 -16.31
N GLN A 9 43.62 -17.96 -16.94
CA GLN A 9 43.01 -16.77 -17.50
C GLN A 9 42.51 -17.14 -18.89
N TYR A 10 41.24 -16.85 -19.18
CA TYR A 10 40.77 -16.74 -20.54
C TYR A 10 40.36 -15.30 -20.77
N SER A 11 41.22 -14.64 -21.54
CA SER A 11 40.96 -13.42 -22.26
C SER A 11 40.12 -13.73 -23.50
N LEU A 12 39.52 -12.68 -24.04
CA LEU A 12 38.88 -12.55 -25.36
C LEU A 12 37.39 -12.88 -25.46
N ILE A 13 36.62 -11.90 -25.96
CA ILE A 13 35.70 -11.93 -27.11
C ILE A 13 34.75 -10.73 -26.93
N ALA A 14 35.07 -9.59 -27.56
CA ALA A 14 34.67 -9.19 -28.91
C ALA A 14 33.30 -8.49 -28.92
N LEU A 15 33.39 -7.19 -29.16
CA LEU A 15 32.33 -6.27 -29.53
C LEU A 15 31.58 -6.81 -30.77
N LEU A 16 30.25 -6.97 -30.71
CA LEU A 16 29.43 -7.07 -31.92
C LEU A 16 28.08 -6.39 -31.66
N ALA A 17 27.96 -5.17 -32.15
CA ALA A 17 26.68 -4.52 -32.38
C ALA A 17 26.03 -5.17 -33.62
N VAL A 18 24.83 -5.73 -33.46
CA VAL A 18 24.00 -6.14 -34.59
C VAL A 18 22.62 -5.52 -34.41
N LEU A 19 22.34 -4.57 -35.29
CA LEU A 19 21.00 -4.10 -35.63
C LEU A 19 20.16 -5.29 -36.10
N PHE A 20 19.01 -5.53 -35.46
CA PHE A 20 17.94 -6.30 -36.08
C PHE A 20 16.77 -5.37 -36.42
N THR A 21 16.41 -5.47 -37.69
CA THR A 21 15.37 -4.77 -38.43
C THR A 21 13.97 -5.13 -37.94
N ALA A 22 13.07 -4.15 -38.01
CA ALA A 22 11.65 -4.30 -37.78
C ALA A 22 10.97 -5.20 -38.84
N THR A 23 10.32 -6.26 -38.38
CA THR A 23 9.07 -6.85 -38.92
C THR A 23 8.38 -7.49 -37.70
N GLY A 24 7.31 -6.94 -37.13
CA GLY A 24 5.98 -6.91 -37.73
C GLY A 24 5.11 -7.98 -37.08
N CYS A 25 4.69 -7.78 -35.83
CA CYS A 25 3.47 -8.39 -35.31
C CYS A 25 2.45 -7.27 -35.15
N VAL A 26 1.53 -7.19 -36.12
CA VAL A 26 0.27 -6.49 -35.93
C VAL A 26 -0.55 -7.36 -34.97
N GLU A 27 -0.69 -6.90 -33.74
CA GLU A 27 -1.87 -7.18 -32.95
C GLU A 27 -2.47 -5.83 -32.55
N ASN A 28 -3.73 -5.64 -32.91
CA ASN A 28 -4.54 -4.50 -32.51
C ASN A 28 -4.51 -4.39 -30.98
N GLY A 29 -3.81 -3.40 -30.46
CA GLY A 29 -3.84 -3.02 -29.06
C GLY A 29 -3.83 -1.50 -29.01
N GLY A 30 -4.98 -0.91 -28.70
CA GLY A 30 -5.14 0.52 -28.59
C GLY A 30 -4.13 1.12 -27.62
N ASP A 31 -3.71 2.33 -27.99
CA ASP A 31 -3.26 3.42 -27.14
C ASP A 31 -2.97 3.02 -25.69
N GLY A 32 -1.68 3.00 -25.34
CA GLY A 32 -1.19 2.89 -23.97
C GLY A 32 -1.55 4.15 -23.18
N THR A 33 -2.84 4.35 -22.97
CA THR A 33 -3.33 5.12 -21.84
C THR A 33 -3.12 4.22 -20.64
N SER A 34 -2.18 4.56 -19.74
CA SER A 34 -2.25 4.06 -18.36
C SER A 34 -3.72 4.15 -17.94
N PRO A 35 -4.35 3.08 -17.45
CA PRO A 35 -5.71 3.21 -16.97
C PRO A 35 -5.64 4.19 -15.80
N SER A 36 -6.04 5.43 -16.07
CA SER A 36 -6.79 6.24 -15.12
C SER A 36 -8.06 5.43 -14.84
N GLY A 37 -7.89 4.35 -14.07
CA GLY A 37 -8.98 3.57 -13.55
C GLY A 37 -9.67 4.48 -12.55
N ASN A 38 -10.91 4.84 -12.83
CA ASN A 38 -11.76 5.50 -11.85
C ASN A 38 -11.73 4.64 -10.57
N SER A 39 -11.07 5.12 -9.52
CA SER A 39 -11.00 4.42 -8.24
C SER A 39 -12.41 4.26 -7.71
N SER A 40 -12.82 3.03 -7.38
CA SER A 40 -14.19 2.79 -6.88
C SER A 40 -14.41 3.39 -5.48
N TYR A 41 -13.33 3.64 -4.73
CA TYR A 41 -13.40 4.03 -3.32
C TYR A 41 -12.54 5.25 -2.96
N GLY A 42 -12.20 6.07 -3.95
CA GLY A 42 -11.32 7.24 -3.79
C GLY A 42 -9.84 6.88 -3.82
N SER A 43 -8.99 7.78 -3.34
CA SER A 43 -7.53 7.59 -3.29
C SER A 43 -7.01 7.98 -1.93
N TRP A 44 -5.97 7.31 -1.44
CA TRP A 44 -5.17 7.83 -0.34
C TRP A 44 -3.98 8.64 -0.85
N GLN A 45 -3.46 9.49 0.03
CA GLN A 45 -2.21 10.20 -0.15
C GLN A 45 -1.13 9.54 0.71
N PHE A 46 0.05 9.31 0.16
CA PHE A 46 1.23 8.83 0.88
C PHE A 46 2.45 9.66 0.48
N GLY A 47 2.86 10.59 1.34
CA GLY A 47 3.80 11.65 0.94
C GLY A 47 3.20 12.51 -0.17
N ASP A 48 3.87 12.56 -1.33
CA ASP A 48 3.41 13.27 -2.52
C ASP A 48 2.65 12.38 -3.51
N GLU A 49 2.54 11.08 -3.23
CA GLU A 49 1.88 10.12 -4.11
C GLU A 49 0.39 9.98 -3.78
N SER A 50 -0.45 10.01 -4.81
CA SER A 50 -1.87 9.68 -4.71
C SER A 50 -2.11 8.28 -5.27
N VAL A 51 -2.64 7.38 -4.45
CA VAL A 51 -2.80 5.96 -4.78
C VAL A 51 -4.30 5.63 -4.77
N PRO A 52 -4.85 5.09 -5.87
CA PRO A 52 -6.28 4.76 -5.96
C PRO A 52 -6.64 3.60 -5.04
N VAL A 53 -7.89 3.57 -4.58
CA VAL A 53 -8.47 2.46 -3.82
C VAL A 53 -9.47 1.72 -4.69
N ASN A 54 -9.16 0.46 -4.96
CA ASN A 54 -9.96 -0.45 -5.77
C ASN A 54 -10.48 -1.65 -4.97
N MET A 55 -9.88 -1.95 -3.82
CA MET A 55 -10.30 -3.00 -2.92
C MET A 55 -10.41 -2.48 -1.48
N VAL A 56 -11.46 -2.92 -0.81
CA VAL A 56 -11.75 -2.64 0.60
C VAL A 56 -12.11 -3.97 1.26
N ARG A 57 -11.53 -4.25 2.43
CA ARG A 57 -11.94 -5.36 3.29
C ARG A 57 -12.10 -4.88 4.71
N THR A 58 -13.06 -5.47 5.42
CA THR A 58 -13.27 -5.17 6.83
C THR A 58 -13.11 -6.42 7.67
N TYR A 59 -12.51 -6.27 8.84
CA TYR A 59 -12.39 -7.35 9.82
C TYR A 59 -12.89 -6.86 11.15
N ASP A 60 -13.85 -7.59 11.71
CA ASP A 60 -14.39 -7.33 13.04
C ASP A 60 -13.89 -8.41 13.99
N ALA A 61 -12.92 -8.05 14.85
CA ALA A 61 -12.30 -8.95 15.81
C ALA A 61 -12.01 -8.23 17.14
N ALA A 62 -10.77 -8.26 17.63
CA ALA A 62 -10.40 -7.48 18.82
C ALA A 62 -10.49 -5.96 18.58
N GLN A 63 -10.22 -5.55 17.35
CA GLN A 63 -10.40 -4.20 16.82
C GLN A 63 -11.26 -4.30 15.56
N PHE A 64 -11.91 -3.21 15.19
CA PHE A 64 -12.50 -3.07 13.87
C PHE A 64 -11.44 -2.54 12.91
N VAL A 65 -11.20 -3.28 11.83
CA VAL A 65 -10.10 -3.04 10.90
C VAL A 65 -10.62 -2.85 9.49
N VAL A 66 -10.04 -1.90 8.77
CA VAL A 66 -10.26 -1.64 7.35
C VAL A 66 -8.93 -1.80 6.61
N LEU A 67 -8.91 -2.65 5.59
CA LEU A 67 -7.82 -2.79 4.64
C LEU A 67 -8.21 -2.12 3.33
N LEU A 68 -7.32 -1.29 2.80
CA LEU A 68 -7.49 -0.62 1.51
C LEU A 68 -6.33 -1.01 0.57
N SER A 69 -6.62 -1.22 -0.71
CA SER A 69 -5.59 -1.53 -1.71
C SER A 69 -5.91 -0.92 -3.10
N PRO A 70 -4.90 -0.51 -3.89
CA PRO A 70 -5.06 -0.23 -5.32
C PRO A 70 -5.26 -1.49 -6.15
N LEU A 71 -4.92 -2.66 -5.59
CA LEU A 71 -4.99 -3.93 -6.29
C LEU A 71 -6.40 -4.48 -6.24
N THR A 72 -6.80 -5.18 -7.29
CA THR A 72 -8.07 -5.93 -7.37
C THR A 72 -7.88 -7.42 -7.13
N ASP A 73 -6.63 -7.90 -7.14
CA ASP A 73 -6.31 -9.29 -6.84
C ASP A 73 -6.31 -9.52 -5.33
N GLU A 74 -7.39 -10.15 -4.88
CA GLU A 74 -7.66 -10.52 -3.51
C GLU A 74 -6.71 -11.56 -2.90
N THR A 75 -5.92 -12.24 -3.73
CA THR A 75 -5.00 -13.32 -3.31
C THR A 75 -3.54 -12.87 -3.21
N ASN A 76 -3.20 -11.72 -3.78
CA ASN A 76 -1.83 -11.21 -3.83
C ASN A 76 -1.79 -9.70 -3.58
N VAL A 77 -2.05 -9.31 -2.33
CA VAL A 77 -2.11 -7.92 -1.90
C VAL A 77 -0.70 -7.46 -1.48
N THR A 78 0.09 -6.95 -2.43
CA THR A 78 1.46 -6.44 -2.20
C THR A 78 1.53 -4.93 -1.96
N THR A 79 0.40 -4.24 -2.05
CA THR A 79 0.30 -2.81 -1.73
C THR A 79 -0.99 -2.58 -0.97
N SER A 80 -0.90 -2.13 0.28
CA SER A 80 -2.08 -1.89 1.12
C SER A 80 -1.81 -0.95 2.28
N VAL A 81 -2.90 -0.42 2.82
CA VAL A 81 -2.93 0.19 4.14
C VAL A 81 -3.96 -0.54 5.00
N ILE A 82 -3.61 -0.81 6.24
CA ILE A 82 -4.48 -1.43 7.25
C ILE A 82 -4.65 -0.42 8.37
N ILE A 83 -5.90 -0.05 8.65
CA ILE A 83 -6.26 0.95 9.64
C ILE A 83 -7.28 0.30 10.58
N GLY A 84 -7.05 0.37 11.88
CA GLY A 84 -7.98 -0.21 12.84
C GLY A 84 -8.11 0.62 14.10
N LEU A 85 -9.26 0.48 14.76
CA LEU A 85 -9.54 1.08 16.06
C LEU A 85 -10.15 0.02 16.97
N LYS A 86 -9.87 0.13 18.27
CA LYS A 86 -10.68 -0.55 19.29
C LYS A 86 -12.15 -0.16 19.16
N HIS A 87 -13.02 -1.10 19.48
CA HIS A 87 -14.47 -0.93 19.38
C HIS A 87 -14.99 0.25 20.19
N GLU A 88 -14.44 0.47 21.38
CA GLU A 88 -14.82 1.59 22.25
C GLU A 88 -14.44 2.95 21.66
N LEU A 89 -13.59 2.99 20.63
CA LEU A 89 -13.10 4.20 19.98
C LEU A 89 -13.82 4.54 18.67
N LEU A 90 -14.69 3.66 18.18
CA LEU A 90 -15.44 3.92 16.95
C LEU A 90 -16.36 5.15 17.12
N GLY A 91 -16.40 5.99 16.09
CA GLY A 91 -17.17 7.24 16.09
C GLY A 91 -16.52 8.41 16.83
N MET A 92 -15.26 8.27 17.27
CA MET A 92 -14.50 9.33 17.90
C MET A 92 -13.28 9.69 17.07
N ASP A 93 -12.90 10.97 17.09
CA ASP A 93 -11.62 11.42 16.53
C ASP A 93 -10.48 10.95 17.45
N VAL A 94 -9.75 9.95 16.99
CA VAL A 94 -8.65 9.32 17.71
C VAL A 94 -7.37 10.09 17.38
N ASP A 95 -7.05 11.08 18.21
CA ASP A 95 -5.74 11.74 18.16
C ASP A 95 -4.63 10.77 18.60
N VAL A 96 -3.73 10.44 17.68
CA VAL A 96 -2.70 9.41 17.85
C VAL A 96 -1.60 9.83 18.85
N GLU A 97 -1.49 11.12 19.17
CA GLU A 97 -0.51 11.65 20.15
C GLU A 97 -0.93 11.38 21.60
N TYR A 98 -2.24 11.29 21.87
CA TYR A 98 -2.79 11.19 23.22
C TYR A 98 -3.34 9.80 23.56
N LYS A 99 -2.99 8.76 22.80
CA LYS A 99 -3.55 7.42 23.01
C LYS A 99 -3.02 6.79 24.30
N PHE A 100 -3.96 6.37 25.15
CA PHE A 100 -3.71 5.92 26.51
C PHE A 100 -3.15 4.49 26.56
N HIS A 101 -3.25 3.72 25.46
CA HIS A 101 -2.60 2.42 25.29
C HIS A 101 -2.05 2.20 23.87
N ASN A 102 -1.00 1.39 23.76
CA ASN A 102 -0.28 1.08 22.52
C ASN A 102 -1.05 0.15 21.54
N ASP A 103 -2.26 -0.23 21.89
CA ASP A 103 -3.16 -1.11 21.13
C ASP A 103 -4.51 -0.45 20.83
N ASP A 104 -4.65 0.86 21.07
CA ASP A 104 -5.89 1.61 20.82
C ASP A 104 -6.19 1.77 19.33
N TYR A 105 -5.15 1.80 18.50
CA TYR A 105 -5.25 1.85 17.05
C TYR A 105 -4.27 0.87 16.40
N LEU A 106 -4.52 0.58 15.12
CA LEU A 106 -3.65 -0.17 14.23
C LEU A 106 -3.41 0.68 12.99
N PHE A 107 -2.15 0.83 12.60
CA PHE A 107 -1.78 1.43 11.32
C PHE A 107 -0.61 0.66 10.71
N VAL A 108 -0.82 0.11 9.51
CA VAL A 108 0.22 -0.56 8.72
C VAL A 108 0.11 -0.02 7.30
N TYR A 109 1.25 0.27 6.69
CA TYR A 109 1.34 0.59 5.27
C TYR A 109 2.40 -0.29 4.63
N GLU A 110 2.10 -0.83 3.46
CA GLU A 110 3.04 -1.66 2.71
C GLU A 110 2.91 -1.40 1.21
N ASP A 111 4.05 -1.27 0.54
CA ASP A 111 4.21 -1.35 -0.90
C ASP A 111 5.58 -2.03 -1.21
N PRO A 112 5.91 -2.36 -2.47
CA PRO A 112 7.15 -3.06 -2.81
C PRO A 112 8.45 -2.33 -2.44
N GLN A 113 8.40 -1.03 -2.14
CA GLN A 113 9.54 -0.19 -1.81
C GLN A 113 9.55 0.26 -0.33
N TYR A 114 8.39 0.29 0.32
CA TYR A 114 8.24 0.88 1.64
C TYR A 114 7.31 0.05 2.54
N TYR A 115 7.74 -0.15 3.78
CA TYR A 115 6.98 -0.83 4.81
C TYR A 115 6.95 0.01 6.10
N TYR A 116 5.74 0.31 6.57
CA TYR A 116 5.47 0.91 7.86
C TYR A 116 4.82 -0.12 8.79
N SER A 117 5.55 -0.52 9.83
CA SER A 117 5.09 -1.54 10.77
C SER A 117 4.07 -1.00 11.77
N GLN A 118 3.12 -1.84 12.19
CA GLN A 118 2.22 -1.57 13.33
C GLN A 118 2.93 -1.23 14.63
N HIS A 119 4.20 -1.61 14.77
CA HIS A 119 5.00 -1.33 15.96
C HIS A 119 5.75 0.01 15.88
N THR A 120 5.62 0.73 14.75
CA THR A 120 6.19 2.05 14.57
C THR A 120 5.13 3.09 14.92
N PRO A 121 5.32 3.91 15.97
CA PRO A 121 4.32 4.88 16.39
C PRO A 121 4.15 5.97 15.33
N LEU A 122 2.90 6.38 15.07
CA LEU A 122 2.62 7.60 14.30
C LEU A 122 3.14 8.82 15.07
N GLU A 123 3.62 9.84 14.35
CA GLU A 123 4.13 11.08 14.95
C GLU A 123 3.01 12.00 15.41
N SER A 124 1.96 12.17 14.60
CA SER A 124 0.81 13.03 14.91
C SER A 124 -0.40 12.73 14.02
N GLY A 125 -1.52 13.35 14.34
CA GLY A 125 -2.74 13.35 13.52
C GLY A 125 -3.89 12.53 14.11
N THR A 126 -4.90 12.26 13.28
CA THR A 126 -6.18 11.71 13.71
C THR A 126 -6.61 10.53 12.86
N ILE A 127 -7.20 9.54 13.52
CA ILE A 127 -7.91 8.42 12.89
C ILE A 127 -9.38 8.47 13.32
N TYR A 128 -10.28 8.28 12.38
CA TYR A 128 -11.71 8.15 12.64
C TYR A 128 -12.24 6.96 11.84
N ILE A 129 -12.94 6.06 12.53
CA ILE A 129 -13.66 4.95 11.91
C ILE A 129 -15.04 4.87 12.55
N GLN A 130 -16.09 4.78 11.73
CA GLN A 130 -17.46 4.63 12.19
C GLN A 130 -18.21 3.64 11.31
N GLN A 131 -18.76 2.59 11.92
CA GLN A 131 -19.74 1.72 11.25
C GLN A 131 -21.05 2.48 11.07
N ILE A 132 -21.61 2.45 9.85
CA ILE A 132 -22.86 3.09 9.48
C ILE A 132 -23.88 1.99 9.18
N GLY A 133 -24.70 1.68 10.18
CA GLY A 133 -25.55 0.49 10.14
C GLY A 133 -24.72 -0.79 10.01
N ASP A 134 -25.29 -1.82 9.37
CA ASP A 134 -24.68 -3.15 9.33
C ASP A 134 -23.88 -3.45 8.05
N SER A 135 -23.67 -2.45 7.18
CA SER A 135 -23.13 -2.70 5.83
C SER A 135 -22.14 -1.66 5.32
N ARG A 136 -21.94 -0.56 6.05
CA ARG A 136 -21.10 0.55 5.61
C ARG A 136 -20.16 1.00 6.70
N VAL A 137 -19.04 1.55 6.29
CA VAL A 137 -18.07 2.18 7.19
C VAL A 137 -17.63 3.52 6.62
N SER A 138 -17.53 4.51 7.49
CA SER A 138 -16.83 5.76 7.24
C SER A 138 -15.42 5.67 7.82
N VAL A 139 -14.43 6.07 7.03
CA VAL A 139 -13.03 6.16 7.42
C VAL A 139 -12.52 7.55 7.09
N ASP A 140 -11.91 8.22 8.05
CA ASP A 140 -11.19 9.48 7.85
C ASP A 140 -9.87 9.44 8.61
N VAL A 141 -8.77 9.56 7.91
CA VAL A 141 -7.41 9.44 8.46
C VAL A 141 -6.56 10.57 7.90
N ASP A 142 -5.94 11.34 8.78
CA ASP A 142 -4.91 12.33 8.45
C ASP A 142 -3.81 12.22 9.51
N VAL A 143 -2.73 11.51 9.17
CA VAL A 143 -1.66 11.18 10.11
C VAL A 143 -0.29 11.47 9.52
N VAL A 144 0.68 11.71 10.39
CA VAL A 144 2.09 11.86 10.03
C VAL A 144 2.86 10.64 10.52
N LEU A 145 3.52 9.96 9.60
CA LEU A 145 4.35 8.79 9.87
C LEU A 145 5.73 9.24 10.37
N GLN A 146 6.43 8.32 11.03
CA GLN A 146 7.81 8.55 11.44
C GLN A 146 8.69 9.02 10.27
N GLY A 147 9.39 10.13 10.46
CA GLY A 147 10.13 10.82 9.39
C GLY A 147 9.34 11.92 8.67
N GLY A 148 8.21 12.35 9.23
CA GLY A 148 7.42 13.49 8.75
C GLY A 148 6.61 13.24 7.48
N LYS A 149 6.45 11.98 7.04
CA LYS A 149 5.71 11.66 5.81
C LYS A 149 4.21 11.64 6.11
N PRO A 150 3.38 12.46 5.42
CA PRO A 150 1.93 12.44 5.63
C PRO A 150 1.28 11.21 5.00
N PHE A 151 0.22 10.71 5.63
CA PHE A 151 -0.74 9.79 5.03
C PHE A 151 -2.15 10.35 5.23
N ARG A 152 -2.95 10.37 4.16
CA ARG A 152 -4.34 10.85 4.21
C ARG A 152 -5.29 9.97 3.44
N TYR A 153 -6.45 9.69 4.00
CA TYR A 153 -7.53 9.00 3.31
C TYR A 153 -8.87 9.37 3.93
N SER A 154 -9.87 9.65 3.09
CA SER A 154 -11.22 9.94 3.56
C SER A 154 -12.27 9.35 2.64
N ASN A 155 -13.16 8.53 3.19
CA ASN A 155 -14.35 8.02 2.51
C ASN A 155 -15.44 7.70 3.52
N GLN A 156 -16.61 8.30 3.35
CA GLN A 156 -17.73 8.21 4.28
C GLN A 156 -18.69 7.04 3.98
N ASN A 157 -18.44 6.24 2.94
CA ASN A 157 -19.39 5.25 2.44
C ASN A 157 -18.73 4.00 1.85
N LEU A 158 -17.76 3.43 2.56
CA LEU A 158 -17.15 2.17 2.17
C LEU A 158 -18.06 0.97 2.46
N PRO A 159 -18.07 -0.05 1.60
CA PRO A 159 -18.76 -1.29 1.91
C PRO A 159 -18.03 -2.04 3.03
N MET A 160 -18.78 -2.62 3.97
CA MET A 160 -18.26 -3.65 4.86
C MET A 160 -18.29 -4.99 4.11
N GLN A 161 -17.14 -5.63 3.97
CA GLN A 161 -16.91 -6.88 3.24
C GLN A 161 -16.07 -7.83 4.08
#